data_AF-A0A497GXG3-F1
#
_entry.id   AF-A0A497GXG3-F1
#
_cell.length_a   1.000
_cell.length_b   1.000
_cell.length_c   1.000
_cell.angle_alpha   90.00
_cell.angle_beta   90.00
_cell.angle_gamma   90.00
#
_symmetry.space_group_name_H-M   'P 1'
#
loop_
_entity.id
_entity.type
_entity.pdbx_description
1 polymer ?
#
loop_
_entity_poly.entity_id
_entity_poly.type
_entity_poly.pdbx_seq_one_letter_code
_entity_poly.pdbx_strand_id
1 'polypeptide(L)'
;METNNIDIAHITEMLETLSEDGLSTIDFDNHRQWLSTLAVRLPELLQIDNELSILRTDYEKRIAGMTKAIAAVDRNRDALKQAVTYLETLPKMSAADLVRNYTLMSARFRDAFPTSFGSPPVSTRRTRGTRAHNT
;
A
#
# COMPACT_ATOMS: atom_id res chain seq x y z
N MET A 1 15.73 10.60 2.80
CA MET A 1 15.00 11.89 2.63
C MET A 1 15.96 13.07 2.58
N GLU A 2 17.02 13.10 3.41
CA GLU A 2 18.04 14.17 3.37
C GLU A 2 18.68 14.37 1.99
N THR A 3 18.94 13.29 1.26
CA THR A 3 19.56 13.35 -0.08
C THR A 3 18.70 14.07 -1.12
N ASN A 4 17.37 13.90 -1.09
CA ASN A 4 16.48 14.58 -2.04
C ASN A 4 16.41 16.09 -1.78
N ASN A 5 16.50 16.51 -0.52
CA ASN A 5 16.51 17.94 -0.16
C ASN A 5 17.81 18.61 -0.62
N ILE A 6 18.94 17.89 -0.57
CA ILE A 6 20.23 18.35 -1.09
C ILE A 6 20.17 18.47 -2.62
N ASP A 7 19.65 17.46 -3.30
CA ASP A 7 19.52 17.46 -4.76
C ASP A 7 18.58 18.61 -5.24
N ILE A 8 17.49 18.89 -4.51
CA ILE A 8 16.60 20.04 -4.79
C ILE A 8 17.33 21.37 -4.58
N ALA A 9 18.07 21.53 -3.48
CA ALA A 9 18.82 22.76 -3.20
C ALA A 9 19.86 23.05 -4.29
N HIS A 10 20.59 22.03 -4.74
CA HIS A 10 21.54 22.13 -5.86
C HIS A 10 20.85 22.49 -7.19
N ILE A 11 19.67 21.96 -7.47
CA ILE A 11 18.89 22.36 -8.65
C ILE A 11 18.51 23.84 -8.56
N THR A 12 18.02 24.30 -7.41
CA THR A 12 17.65 25.70 -7.20
C THR A 12 18.85 26.62 -7.39
N GLU A 13 20.00 26.30 -6.78
CA GLU A 13 21.25 27.05 -6.93
C GLU A 13 21.71 27.10 -8.40
N MET A 14 21.68 25.97 -9.11
CA MET A 14 22.04 25.91 -10.53
C MET A 14 21.09 26.75 -11.40
N LEU A 15 19.79 26.79 -11.09
CA LEU A 15 18.83 27.63 -11.80
C LEU A 15 19.08 29.13 -11.54
N GLU A 16 19.50 29.50 -10.33
CA GLU A 16 19.87 30.88 -9.98
C GLU A 16 21.14 31.33 -10.71
N THR A 17 22.16 30.47 -10.80
CA THR A 17 23.43 30.81 -11.49
C THR A 17 23.30 30.85 -13.01
N LEU A 18 22.29 30.20 -13.59
CA LEU A 18 21.95 30.27 -15.02
C LEU A 18 21.26 31.59 -15.43
N SER A 19 21.05 32.54 -14.51
CA SER A 19 20.54 33.88 -14.82
C SER A 19 21.57 34.75 -15.55
N GLU A 20 21.11 35.83 -16.22
CA GLU A 20 21.99 36.76 -16.97
C GLU A 20 23.12 37.34 -16.10
N ASP A 21 22.85 37.56 -14.81
CA ASP A 21 23.81 38.12 -13.86
C ASP A 21 24.75 37.05 -13.26
N GLY A 22 24.40 35.77 -13.34
CA GLY A 22 25.08 34.66 -12.67
C GLY A 22 26.13 33.90 -13.50
N LEU A 23 26.17 34.13 -14.82
CA LEU A 23 27.00 33.37 -15.77
C LEU A 23 28.50 33.35 -15.42
N SER A 24 29.01 34.42 -14.82
CA SER A 24 30.43 34.52 -14.42
C SER A 24 30.80 33.69 -13.18
N THR A 25 29.80 33.24 -12.41
CA THR A 25 29.97 32.45 -11.17
C THR A 25 29.71 30.96 -11.35
N ILE A 26 29.38 30.52 -12.56
CA ILE A 26 29.06 29.11 -12.82
C ILE A 26 30.31 28.24 -12.69
N ASP A 27 30.26 27.27 -11.77
CA ASP A 27 31.22 26.19 -11.67
C ASP A 27 30.74 24.98 -12.49
N PHE A 28 31.14 24.95 -13.76
CA PHE A 28 30.77 23.88 -14.69
C PHE A 28 31.32 22.51 -14.27
N ASP A 29 32.45 22.46 -13.58
CA ASP A 29 33.05 21.20 -13.14
C ASP A 29 32.23 20.60 -11.98
N ASN A 30 31.84 21.43 -11.01
CA ASN A 30 30.96 21.02 -9.93
C ASN A 30 29.59 20.55 -10.46
N HIS A 31 28.97 21.31 -11.37
CA HIS A 31 27.70 20.89 -11.98
C HIS A 31 27.83 19.60 -12.78
N ARG A 32 28.90 19.43 -13.56
CA ARG A 32 29.16 18.20 -14.31
C ARG A 32 29.32 17.00 -13.38
N GLN A 33 30.07 17.14 -12.29
CA GLN A 33 30.26 16.07 -11.32
C GLN A 33 28.94 15.69 -10.63
N TRP A 34 28.15 16.68 -10.22
CA TRP A 34 26.85 16.45 -9.60
C TRP A 34 25.86 15.80 -10.57
N LEU A 35 25.74 16.29 -11.81
CA LEU A 35 24.90 15.70 -12.86
C LEU A 35 25.33 14.26 -13.19
N SER A 36 26.63 13.98 -13.21
CA SER A 36 27.13 12.61 -13.42
C SER A 36 26.71 11.68 -12.29
N THR A 37 26.73 12.16 -11.05
CA THR A 37 26.26 11.42 -9.88
C THR A 37 24.75 11.15 -9.96
N LEU A 38 23.96 12.14 -10.35
CA LEU A 38 22.52 11.99 -10.56
C LEU A 38 22.20 11.01 -11.69
N ALA A 39 22.93 11.04 -12.80
CA ALA A 39 22.72 10.15 -13.93
C ALA A 39 22.88 8.67 -13.55
N VAL A 40 23.73 8.36 -12.57
CA VAL A 40 23.89 7.01 -12.02
C VAL A 40 22.77 6.66 -11.03
N ARG A 41 22.35 7.59 -10.18
CA ARG A 41 21.33 7.34 -9.14
C ARG A 41 19.90 7.32 -9.68
N LEU A 42 19.59 8.09 -10.73
CA LEU A 42 18.24 8.25 -11.24
C LEU A 42 17.61 6.93 -11.73
N PRO A 43 18.32 6.06 -12.49
CA PRO A 43 17.80 4.74 -12.83
C PRO A 43 17.42 3.88 -11.62
N GLU A 44 18.24 3.91 -10.56
CA GLU A 44 17.95 3.17 -9.32
C GLU A 44 16.69 3.68 -8.64
N LEU A 45 16.52 5.01 -8.57
CA LEU A 45 15.32 5.64 -8.00
C LEU A 45 14.06 5.32 -8.82
N LEU A 46 14.15 5.33 -10.15
CA LEU A 46 13.05 4.94 -11.03
C LEU A 46 12.68 3.47 -10.87
N GLN A 47 13.67 2.61 -10.69
CA GLN A 47 13.43 1.19 -10.41
C GLN A 47 12.71 1.01 -9.07
N ILE A 48 13.16 1.68 -8.02
CA ILE A 48 12.51 1.64 -6.70
C ILE A 48 11.06 2.14 -6.78
N ASP A 49 10.81 3.24 -7.50
CA ASP A 49 9.45 3.76 -7.69
C ASP A 49 8.54 2.75 -8.41
N ASN A 50 9.05 2.08 -9.44
CA ASN A 50 8.33 1.02 -10.13
C ASN A 50 8.03 -0.18 -9.21
N GLU A 51 9.02 -0.64 -8.43
CA GLU A 51 8.84 -1.73 -7.47
C GLU A 51 7.78 -1.36 -6.40
N LEU A 52 7.81 -0.13 -5.89
CA LEU A 52 6.82 0.38 -4.94
C LEU A 52 5.43 0.49 -5.56
N SER A 53 5.32 0.88 -6.83
CA SER A 53 4.05 0.94 -7.58
C SER A 53 3.44 -0.46 -7.77
N ILE A 54 4.27 -1.45 -8.10
CA ILE A 54 3.85 -2.86 -8.18
C ILE A 54 3.34 -3.34 -6.83
N LEU A 55 4.11 -3.09 -5.75
CA LEU A 55 3.74 -3.49 -4.40
C LEU A 55 2.43 -2.84 -3.98
N ARG A 56 2.26 -1.54 -4.24
CA ARG A 56 1.01 -0.81 -3.97
C ARG A 56 -0.18 -1.49 -4.65
N THR A 57 -0.05 -1.81 -5.94
CA THR A 57 -1.09 -2.47 -6.71
C THR A 57 -1.46 -3.84 -6.12
N ASP A 58 -0.48 -4.61 -5.63
CA ASP A 58 -0.74 -5.89 -4.95
C ASP A 58 -1.54 -5.69 -3.65
N TYR A 59 -1.16 -4.73 -2.82
CA TYR A 59 -1.89 -4.40 -1.59
C TYR A 59 -3.34 -3.98 -1.88
N GLU A 60 -3.56 -3.10 -2.85
CA GLU A 60 -4.90 -2.66 -3.26
C GLU A 60 -5.76 -3.86 -3.70
N LYS A 61 -5.21 -4.76 -4.54
CA LYS A 61 -5.90 -5.97 -4.99
C LYS A 61 -6.25 -6.92 -3.86
N ARG A 62 -5.32 -7.15 -2.91
CA ARG A 62 -5.57 -8.03 -1.74
C ARG A 62 -6.64 -7.45 -0.83
N ILE A 63 -6.55 -6.16 -0.51
CA ILE A 63 -7.58 -5.46 0.28
C ILE A 63 -8.93 -5.57 -0.42
N ALA A 64 -8.98 -5.36 -1.74
CA ALA A 64 -10.20 -5.49 -2.52
C ALA A 64 -10.80 -6.89 -2.48
N GLY A 65 -9.96 -7.92 -2.64
CA GLY A 65 -10.37 -9.32 -2.54
C GLY A 65 -10.98 -9.66 -1.18
N MET A 66 -10.28 -9.31 -0.09
CA MET A 66 -10.75 -9.55 1.28
C MET A 66 -12.05 -8.80 1.57
N THR A 67 -12.14 -7.52 1.19
CA THR A 67 -13.34 -6.70 1.42
C THR A 67 -14.56 -7.30 0.71
N LYS A 68 -14.41 -7.70 -0.55
CA LYS A 68 -15.51 -8.35 -1.32
C LYS A 68 -15.94 -9.66 -0.70
N ALA A 69 -14.98 -10.49 -0.27
CA ALA A 69 -15.27 -11.77 0.36
C ALA A 69 -16.02 -11.61 1.68
N ILE A 70 -15.59 -10.68 2.54
CA ILE A 70 -16.26 -10.35 3.80
C ILE A 70 -17.70 -9.88 3.53
N ALA A 71 -17.89 -8.94 2.59
CA ALA A 71 -19.22 -8.43 2.24
C ALA A 71 -20.14 -9.52 1.67
N ALA A 72 -19.59 -10.47 0.91
CA ALA A 72 -20.37 -11.59 0.37
C ALA A 72 -20.89 -12.54 1.46
N VAL A 73 -20.13 -12.73 2.54
CA VAL A 73 -20.54 -13.62 3.66
C VAL A 73 -21.51 -12.93 4.62
N ASP A 74 -21.40 -11.61 4.80
CA ASP A 74 -22.30 -10.83 5.67
C ASP A 74 -23.75 -10.81 5.16
N ARG A 75 -23.99 -11.14 3.87
CA ARG A 75 -25.33 -11.20 3.21
C ARG A 75 -26.17 -9.91 3.31
N ASN A 76 -25.60 -8.84 3.85
CA ASN A 76 -26.22 -7.52 3.93
C ASN A 76 -25.99 -6.73 2.63
N ARG A 77 -27.07 -6.32 1.97
CA ARG A 77 -27.00 -5.55 0.71
C ARG A 77 -26.30 -4.20 0.89
N ASP A 78 -26.42 -3.60 2.07
CA ASP A 78 -25.77 -2.31 2.36
C ASP A 78 -24.27 -2.48 2.60
N ALA A 79 -23.84 -3.62 3.14
CA ALA A 79 -22.41 -3.94 3.30
C ALA A 79 -21.68 -4.03 1.96
N LEU A 80 -22.34 -4.59 0.92
CA LEU A 80 -21.78 -4.64 -0.42
C LEU A 80 -21.63 -3.24 -1.04
N LYS A 81 -22.63 -2.36 -0.87
CA LYS A 81 -22.54 -0.97 -1.36
C LYS A 81 -21.41 -0.21 -0.66
N GLN A 82 -21.32 -0.31 0.66
CA GLN A 82 -20.25 0.31 1.43
C GLN A 82 -18.87 -0.22 1.04
N ALA A 83 -18.76 -1.53 0.78
CA ALA A 83 -17.54 -2.13 0.26
C ALA A 83 -17.13 -1.49 -1.07
N VAL A 84 -18.04 -1.36 -2.03
CA VAL A 84 -17.73 -0.71 -3.33
C VAL A 84 -17.24 0.72 -3.13
N THR A 85 -17.96 1.54 -2.36
CA THR A 85 -17.55 2.92 -2.07
C THR A 85 -16.18 2.98 -1.40
N TYR A 86 -15.89 2.08 -0.47
CA TYR A 86 -14.58 1.99 0.16
C TYR A 86 -13.48 1.65 -0.84
N LEU A 87 -13.71 0.71 -1.77
CA LEU A 87 -12.69 0.33 -2.77
C LEU A 87 -12.32 1.46 -3.73
N GLU A 88 -13.23 2.38 -4.01
CA GLU A 88 -12.95 3.59 -4.81
C GLU A 88 -11.97 4.55 -4.12
N THR A 89 -11.77 4.42 -2.82
CA THR A 89 -10.83 5.25 -2.05
C THR A 89 -9.40 4.69 -2.03
N LEU A 90 -9.20 3.40 -2.30
CA LEU A 90 -7.87 2.75 -2.20
C LEU A 90 -6.78 3.43 -3.03
N PRO A 91 -7.02 3.82 -4.31
CA PRO A 91 -5.98 4.46 -5.12
C PRO A 91 -5.54 5.82 -4.56
N LYS A 92 -6.34 6.45 -3.70
CA LYS A 92 -6.07 7.77 -3.11
C LYS A 92 -5.38 7.69 -1.74
N MET A 93 -5.26 6.49 -1.17
CA MET A 93 -4.67 6.31 0.16
C MET A 93 -3.15 6.52 0.15
N SER A 94 -2.60 7.00 1.27
CA SER A 94 -1.15 6.96 1.46
C SER A 94 -0.65 5.51 1.56
N ALA A 95 0.65 5.28 1.34
CA ALA A 95 1.24 3.95 1.51
C ALA A 95 1.08 3.43 2.95
N ALA A 96 1.24 4.31 3.95
CA ALA A 96 1.05 3.96 5.35
C ALA A 96 -0.40 3.53 5.65
N ASP A 97 -1.38 4.23 5.07
CA ASP A 97 -2.79 3.88 5.23
C ASP A 97 -3.12 2.56 4.54
N LEU A 98 -2.56 2.27 3.37
CA LEU A 98 -2.75 0.98 2.69
C LEU A 98 -2.24 -0.18 3.54
N VAL A 99 -1.04 -0.06 4.09
CA VAL A 99 -0.47 -1.11 4.97
C VAL A 99 -1.33 -1.30 6.21
N ARG A 100 -1.75 -0.21 6.86
CA ARG A 100 -2.63 -0.27 8.04
C ARG A 100 -3.98 -0.94 7.71
N ASN A 101 -4.59 -0.56 6.59
CA ASN A 101 -5.86 -1.13 6.15
C ASN A 101 -5.71 -2.60 5.76
N TYR A 102 -4.59 -3.00 5.17
CA TYR A 102 -4.32 -4.41 4.90
C TYR A 102 -4.29 -5.24 6.18
N THR A 103 -3.59 -4.79 7.23
CA THR A 103 -3.58 -5.49 8.53
C THR A 103 -4.98 -5.62 9.11
N LEU A 104 -5.78 -4.55 9.06
CA LEU A 104 -7.16 -4.55 9.54
C LEU A 104 -8.05 -5.51 8.73
N MET A 105 -7.99 -5.46 7.40
CA MET A 105 -8.77 -6.34 6.54
C MET A 105 -8.35 -7.80 6.68
N SER A 106 -7.06 -8.08 6.85
CA SER A 106 -6.56 -9.43 7.11
C SER A 106 -7.08 -10.01 8.43
N ALA A 107 -7.18 -9.19 9.49
CA ALA A 107 -7.81 -9.60 10.74
C ALA A 107 -9.31 -9.92 10.54
N ARG A 108 -10.08 -8.99 9.93
CA ARG A 108 -11.51 -9.21 9.67
C ARG A 108 -11.77 -10.41 8.75
N PHE A 109 -10.91 -10.61 7.77
CA PHE A 109 -11.00 -11.76 6.87
C PHE A 109 -10.78 -13.07 7.62
N ARG A 110 -9.83 -13.13 8.56
CA ARG A 110 -9.66 -14.29 9.45
C ARG A 110 -10.90 -14.56 10.30
N ASP A 111 -11.52 -13.51 10.84
CA ASP A 111 -12.73 -13.64 11.65
C ASP A 111 -13.92 -14.16 10.83
N ALA A 112 -14.06 -13.70 9.59
CA ALA A 112 -15.10 -14.15 8.67
C ALA A 112 -14.84 -15.55 8.09
N PHE A 113 -13.57 -15.96 7.99
CA PHE A 113 -13.12 -17.22 7.38
C PHE A 113 -12.11 -17.97 8.26
N PRO A 114 -12.51 -18.47 9.45
CA PRO A 114 -11.59 -19.08 10.42
C PRO A 114 -10.90 -20.36 9.92
N THR A 115 -11.50 -21.07 8.95
CA THR A 115 -10.94 -22.30 8.37
C THR A 115 -9.89 -22.05 7.29
N SER A 116 -9.80 -20.84 6.73
CA SER A 116 -8.86 -20.51 5.65
C SER A 116 -7.39 -20.44 6.09
N PHE A 117 -7.12 -20.50 7.39
CA PHE A 117 -5.77 -20.41 7.97
C PHE A 117 -5.30 -21.71 8.63
N GLY A 118 -5.87 -22.85 8.26
CA GLY A 118 -5.34 -24.18 8.64
C GLY A 118 -5.57 -24.57 10.10
N SER A 119 -6.43 -23.87 10.83
CA SER A 119 -6.87 -24.37 12.14
C SER A 119 -7.70 -25.64 11.94
N PRO A 120 -7.36 -26.77 12.58
CA PRO A 120 -8.16 -27.98 12.49
C PRO A 120 -9.57 -27.67 12.99
N PRO A 121 -10.62 -28.17 12.31
CA PRO A 121 -11.98 -27.91 12.72
C PRO A 121 -12.17 -28.46 14.14
N VAL A 122 -12.36 -27.55 15.11
CA VAL A 122 -12.82 -27.95 16.44
C VAL A 122 -14.23 -28.48 16.25
N SER A 123 -14.32 -29.81 16.14
CA SER A 123 -15.56 -30.58 16.11
C SER A 123 -16.37 -30.20 17.34
N THR A 124 -17.32 -29.28 17.17
CA THR A 124 -18.37 -29.05 18.16
C THR A 124 -19.33 -30.23 18.04
N ARG A 125 -18.95 -31.31 18.72
CA ARG A 125 -19.77 -32.50 18.92
C ARG A 125 -21.04 -32.07 19.65
N ARG A 126 -22.08 -31.73 18.88
CA ARG A 126 -23.45 -31.56 19.39
C ARG A 126 -23.84 -32.86 20.08
N THR A 127 -23.79 -32.86 21.41
CA THR A 127 -24.43 -33.88 22.25
C THR A 127 -25.94 -33.75 22.03
N ARG A 128 -26.45 -34.55 21.09
CA ARG A 128 -27.88 -34.75 20.87
C ARG A 128 -28.42 -35.45 22.12
N GLY A 129 -28.95 -34.66 23.05
CA GLY A 129 -29.63 -35.16 24.25
C GLY A 129 -30.76 -36.11 23.85
N THR A 130 -30.60 -37.38 24.18
CA THR A 130 -31.62 -38.42 24.08
C THR A 130 -32.72 -38.08 25.09
N ARG A 131 -33.88 -37.63 24.60
CA ARG A 131 -35.11 -37.56 25.40
C ARG A 131 -35.65 -38.98 25.55
N ALA A 132 -35.52 -39.54 26.75
CA ALA A 132 -36.28 -40.72 27.15
C ALA A 132 -37.73 -40.31 27.43
N HIS A 133 -38.67 -40.82 26.65
CA HIS A 133 -40.08 -40.80 27.00
C HIS A 133 -40.38 -42.12 27.74
N ASN A 134 -40.58 -42.03 29.06
CA ASN A 134 -41.34 -42.99 29.83
C ASN A 134 -42.74 -42.40 30.03
N THR A 135 -43.74 -43.05 29.45
CA THR A 135 -45.09 -43.37 29.98
C THR A 135 -45.94 -43.84 28.82
#